data_AF-A0A1Q7DQR2-F1
#
_entry.id   AF-A0A1Q7DQR2-F1
#
_cell.length_a   1.000
_cell.length_b   1.000
_cell.length_c   1.000
_cell.angle_alpha   90.00
_cell.angle_beta   90.00
_cell.angle_gamma   90.00
#
_symmetry.space_group_name_H-M   'P 1'
#
loop_
_entity.id
_entity.type
_entity.pdbx_description
1 polymer ?
#
loop_
_entity_poly.entity_id
_entity_poly.type
_entity_poly.pdbx_seq_one_letter_code
_entity_poly.pdbx_strand_id
1 'polypeptide(L)'
;MAAVKPSNWMMKGQVIVSCNCDYGCPCNVNGRPSTGKCEGGWTWHIEQGADGDVRLDGLNIGLYCNWPAAIHEHGPRYVRYEVDGDTNLPRVLAADALAVDLEYIRNPVTGETIHPRVVLPEGLVVKEAALVGTKQFKVKDDHVSYDHSGRYGAFGFFQYFGP
;
A
#
# COMPACT_ATOMS: atom_id res chain seq x y z
N MET A 1 -6.63 16.97 26.15
CA MET A 1 -6.79 15.83 25.23
C MET A 1 -7.29 14.67 26.06
N ALA A 2 -8.40 14.04 25.68
CA ALA A 2 -8.93 12.90 26.42
C ALA A 2 -7.90 11.75 26.35
N ALA A 3 -7.64 11.10 27.49
CA ALA A 3 -6.78 9.92 27.51
C ALA A 3 -7.44 8.82 26.67
N VAL A 4 -6.77 8.40 25.59
CA VAL A 4 -7.19 7.24 24.79
C VAL A 4 -7.01 6.01 25.69
N LYS A 5 -8.11 5.33 25.98
CA LYS A 5 -8.06 4.05 26.69
C LYS A 5 -7.52 3.02 25.69
N PRO A 6 -6.47 2.24 26.01
CA PRO A 6 -6.03 1.16 25.13
C PRO A 6 -7.20 0.17 24.96
N SER A 7 -7.59 -0.05 23.72
CA SER A 7 -8.57 -1.05 23.30
C SER A 7 -7.85 -2.10 22.48
N ASN A 8 -8.02 -3.36 22.86
CA ASN A 8 -7.55 -4.46 22.04
C ASN A 8 -8.15 -4.33 20.63
N TRP A 9 -7.29 -4.28 19.63
CA TRP A 9 -7.67 -4.17 18.23
C TRP A 9 -6.98 -5.23 17.38
N MET A 10 -7.61 -5.57 16.27
CA MET A 10 -7.07 -6.50 15.28
C MET A 10 -7.60 -6.14 13.91
N MET A 11 -6.76 -6.27 12.89
CA MET A 11 -7.14 -6.14 11.49
C MET A 11 -6.36 -7.14 10.64
N LYS A 12 -7.03 -7.81 9.72
CA LYS A 12 -6.40 -8.64 8.69
C LYS A 12 -7.11 -8.49 7.35
N GLY A 13 -6.37 -8.71 6.27
CA GLY A 13 -6.88 -8.64 4.91
C GLY A 13 -5.78 -8.41 3.91
N GLN A 14 -6.08 -7.67 2.85
CA GLN A 14 -5.14 -7.41 1.76
C GLN A 14 -4.56 -6.01 1.83
N VAL A 15 -3.31 -5.87 1.40
CA VAL A 15 -2.66 -4.58 1.20
C VAL A 15 -2.09 -4.51 -0.21
N ILE A 16 -2.27 -3.36 -0.85
CA ILE A 16 -1.54 -2.97 -2.05
C ILE A 16 -0.54 -1.89 -1.67
N VAL A 17 0.68 -2.06 -2.15
CA VAL A 17 1.78 -1.12 -2.04
C VAL A 17 2.12 -0.62 -3.44
N SER A 18 2.31 0.68 -3.58
CA SER A 18 2.81 1.31 -4.82
C SER A 18 3.89 2.30 -4.46
N CYS A 19 4.95 2.39 -5.27
CA CYS A 19 6.07 3.26 -4.94
C CYS A 19 6.72 3.82 -6.21
N ASN A 20 7.37 4.98 -6.05
CA ASN A 20 8.22 5.60 -7.06
C ASN A 20 9.60 4.92 -7.22
N CYS A 21 9.98 4.04 -6.29
CA CYS A 21 11.22 3.29 -6.36
C CYS A 21 11.22 2.22 -7.47
N ASP A 22 12.41 1.71 -7.79
CA ASP A 22 12.55 0.47 -8.54
C ASP A 22 12.05 -0.74 -7.72
N TYR A 23 12.08 -1.95 -8.30
CA TYR A 23 11.47 -3.13 -7.69
C TYR A 23 11.99 -3.42 -6.27
N GLY A 24 11.03 -3.51 -5.34
CA GLY A 24 11.26 -3.66 -3.90
C GLY A 24 11.36 -2.31 -3.21
N CYS A 25 10.57 -2.08 -2.15
CA CYS A 25 10.65 -0.86 -1.34
C CYS A 25 11.84 -0.96 -0.37
N PRO A 26 12.95 -0.24 -0.59
CA PRO A 26 14.13 -0.36 0.27
C PRO A 26 13.85 0.10 1.70
N CYS A 27 12.87 0.99 1.88
CA CYS A 27 12.47 1.52 3.19
C CYS A 27 11.99 0.42 4.15
N ASN A 28 11.46 -0.70 3.65
CA ASN A 28 11.04 -1.83 4.49
C ASN A 28 12.23 -2.52 5.19
N VAL A 29 13.45 -2.31 4.70
CA VAL A 29 14.69 -2.91 5.22
C VAL A 29 15.72 -1.84 5.57
N ASN A 30 15.26 -0.65 5.98
CA ASN A 30 16.08 0.50 6.37
C ASN A 30 16.95 1.12 5.26
N GLY A 31 16.65 0.82 4.00
CA GLY A 31 17.23 1.48 2.83
C GLY A 31 16.60 2.86 2.57
N ARG A 32 17.24 3.65 1.70
CA ARG A 32 16.71 4.93 1.21
C ARG A 32 15.89 4.72 -0.08
N PRO A 33 14.92 5.60 -0.40
CA PRO A 33 14.25 5.57 -1.70
C PRO A 33 15.27 5.63 -2.83
N SER A 34 15.10 4.81 -3.87
CA SER A 34 16.05 4.77 -5.00
C SER A 34 16.10 6.08 -5.78
N THR A 35 15.05 6.89 -5.68
CA THR A 35 14.89 8.19 -6.35
C THR A 35 15.15 9.40 -5.43
N GLY A 36 15.58 9.19 -4.18
CA GLY A 36 15.93 10.25 -3.24
C GLY A 36 14.77 10.88 -2.44
N LYS A 37 13.50 10.57 -2.78
CA LYS A 37 12.30 10.98 -2.02
C LYS A 37 11.24 9.88 -2.02
N CYS A 38 10.31 9.90 -1.06
CA CYS A 38 9.23 8.91 -0.98
C CYS A 38 7.92 9.47 -1.54
N GLU A 39 7.46 8.88 -2.65
CA GLU A 39 6.09 9.02 -3.16
C GLU A 39 5.47 7.63 -3.19
N GLY A 40 5.15 7.15 -1.99
CA GLY A 40 4.61 5.81 -1.74
C GLY A 40 3.10 5.82 -1.49
N GLY A 41 2.49 4.68 -1.74
CA GLY A 41 1.07 4.43 -1.54
C GLY A 41 0.85 3.09 -0.87
N TRP A 42 -0.02 3.06 0.13
CA TRP A 42 -0.54 1.85 0.74
C TRP A 42 -2.05 1.92 0.77
N THR A 43 -2.69 0.85 0.31
CA THR A 43 -4.12 0.69 0.43
C THR A 43 -4.41 -0.65 1.09
N TRP A 44 -5.03 -0.60 2.27
CA TRP A 44 -5.51 -1.76 3.01
C TRP A 44 -6.99 -1.97 2.72
N HIS A 45 -7.34 -3.20 2.38
CA HIS A 45 -8.70 -3.71 2.47
C HIS A 45 -8.82 -4.62 3.70
N ILE A 46 -9.59 -4.20 4.69
CA ILE A 46 -9.78 -4.94 5.95
C ILE A 46 -10.89 -5.97 5.71
N GLU A 47 -10.51 -7.23 5.55
CA GLU A 47 -11.46 -8.33 5.43
C GLU A 47 -12.15 -8.61 6.77
N GLN A 48 -11.37 -8.58 7.86
CA GLN A 48 -11.86 -8.77 9.23
C GLN A 48 -11.09 -7.87 10.18
N GLY A 49 -11.79 -7.09 11.00
CA GLY A 49 -11.17 -6.28 12.03
C GLY A 49 -12.14 -5.67 13.03
N ALA A 50 -11.60 -5.35 14.20
CA ALA A 50 -12.31 -4.63 15.25
C ALA A 50 -11.35 -3.80 16.10
N ASP A 51 -11.85 -2.70 16.63
CA ASP A 51 -11.22 -1.89 17.68
C ASP A 51 -12.24 -1.72 18.82
N GLY A 52 -12.07 -2.51 19.89
CA GLY A 52 -13.12 -2.68 20.89
C GLY A 52 -14.44 -3.17 20.28
N ASP A 53 -15.49 -2.37 20.42
CA ASP A 53 -16.83 -2.68 19.87
C ASP A 53 -17.03 -2.17 18.43
N VAL A 54 -16.05 -1.42 17.88
CA VAL A 54 -16.15 -0.86 16.52
C VAL A 54 -15.72 -1.90 15.50
N ARG A 55 -16.60 -2.20 14.53
CA ARG A 55 -16.31 -3.12 13.42
C ARG A 55 -15.60 -2.40 12.29
N LEU A 56 -14.54 -3.02 11.78
CA LEU A 56 -13.71 -2.51 10.70
C LEU A 56 -13.82 -3.35 9.41
N ASP A 57 -14.62 -4.43 9.42
CA ASP A 57 -14.82 -5.30 8.26
C ASP A 57 -15.30 -4.52 7.03
N GLY A 58 -14.70 -4.83 5.88
CA GLY A 58 -14.96 -4.17 4.60
C GLY A 58 -14.43 -2.73 4.53
N LEU A 59 -13.81 -2.21 5.59
CA LEU A 59 -13.23 -0.88 5.59
C LEU A 59 -11.94 -0.87 4.76
N ASN A 60 -11.75 0.28 4.16
CA ASN A 60 -10.73 0.59 3.23
C ASN A 60 -9.93 1.76 3.88
N ILE A 61 -8.66 1.54 4.25
CA ILE A 61 -7.67 2.58 4.60
C ILE A 61 -6.64 2.83 3.47
N GLY A 62 -6.54 4.06 2.98
CA GLY A 62 -5.53 4.49 1.99
C GLY A 62 -4.58 5.54 2.55
N LEU A 63 -3.28 5.38 2.29
CA LEU A 63 -2.23 6.35 2.63
C LEU A 63 -1.37 6.59 1.39
N TYR A 64 -1.37 7.83 0.90
CA TYR A 64 -0.56 8.26 -0.24
C TYR A 64 0.27 9.45 0.17
N CYS A 65 1.59 9.32 0.06
CA CYS A 65 2.52 10.33 0.53
C CYS A 65 3.27 10.99 -0.62
N ASN A 66 3.68 12.23 -0.35
CA ASN A 66 4.70 12.96 -1.09
C ASN A 66 5.59 13.61 -0.02
N TRP A 67 6.47 12.80 0.56
CA TRP A 67 7.25 13.21 1.71
C TRP A 67 8.57 13.85 1.23
N PRO A 68 8.77 15.17 1.45
CA PRO A 68 10.08 15.80 1.26
C PRO A 68 11.05 15.39 2.39
N ALA A 69 10.48 15.04 3.56
CA ALA A 69 11.09 14.52 4.78
C ALA A 69 10.00 13.82 5.64
N ALA A 70 10.26 13.54 6.93
CA ALA A 70 9.54 12.57 7.77
C ALA A 70 8.00 12.73 7.89
N ILE A 71 7.34 11.59 8.18
CA ILE A 71 5.89 11.32 8.20
C ILE A 71 4.97 12.25 9.01
N HIS A 72 5.48 13.13 9.87
CA HIS A 72 4.68 13.83 10.90
C HIS A 72 4.40 15.31 10.60
N GLU A 73 4.70 15.80 9.41
CA GLU A 73 4.53 17.23 9.05
C GLU A 73 3.17 17.55 8.42
N HIS A 74 2.38 16.55 7.98
CA HIS A 74 1.06 16.74 7.34
C HIS A 74 0.05 15.63 7.72
N GLY A 75 -1.23 15.98 7.84
CA GLY A 75 -2.31 15.05 8.21
C GLY A 75 -2.97 14.32 7.02
N PRO A 76 -3.67 13.18 7.23
CA PRO A 76 -4.29 12.42 6.17
C PRO A 76 -5.56 13.10 5.61
N ARG A 77 -5.81 12.94 4.31
CA ARG A 77 -7.09 13.29 3.67
C ARG A 77 -7.93 12.03 3.48
N TYR A 78 -9.14 12.02 4.02
CA TYR A 78 -10.08 10.91 3.88
C TYR A 78 -10.86 11.02 2.57
N VAL A 79 -10.78 10.00 1.72
CA VAL A 79 -11.56 9.87 0.48
C VAL A 79 -12.20 8.49 0.43
N ARG A 80 -13.39 8.40 -0.17
CA ARG A 80 -13.99 7.08 -0.46
C ARG A 80 -13.26 6.45 -1.64
N TYR A 81 -12.94 5.18 -1.52
CA TYR A 81 -12.23 4.46 -2.56
C TYR A 81 -12.72 3.02 -2.68
N GLU A 82 -12.53 2.46 -3.86
CA GLU A 82 -12.92 1.11 -4.25
C GLU A 82 -11.66 0.25 -4.39
N VAL A 83 -11.73 -0.97 -3.86
CA VAL A 83 -10.70 -2.00 -4.05
C VAL A 83 -11.38 -3.17 -4.75
N ASP A 84 -10.89 -3.53 -5.92
CA ASP A 84 -11.23 -4.80 -6.56
C ASP A 84 -10.15 -5.81 -6.19
N GLY A 85 -10.49 -6.72 -5.26
CA GLY A 85 -9.63 -7.81 -4.81
C GLY A 85 -10.00 -9.19 -5.37
N ASP A 86 -11.06 -9.27 -6.17
CA ASP A 86 -11.57 -10.54 -6.72
C ASP A 86 -10.80 -10.99 -7.96
N THR A 87 -9.98 -10.10 -8.52
CA THR A 87 -9.07 -10.40 -9.62
C THR A 87 -7.72 -10.92 -9.12
N ASN A 88 -6.97 -11.59 -9.99
CA ASN A 88 -5.62 -12.09 -9.67
C ASN A 88 -4.60 -10.97 -9.34
N LEU A 89 -4.91 -9.72 -9.68
CA LEU A 89 -4.09 -8.54 -9.43
C LEU A 89 -5.00 -7.42 -8.94
N PRO A 90 -4.94 -7.04 -7.66
CA PRO A 90 -5.90 -6.12 -7.10
C PRO A 90 -5.74 -4.71 -7.68
N ARG A 91 -6.84 -3.96 -7.68
CA ARG A 91 -6.96 -2.60 -8.24
C ARG A 91 -7.54 -1.64 -7.22
N VAL A 92 -7.07 -0.39 -7.20
CA VAL A 92 -7.58 0.66 -6.30
C VAL A 92 -7.90 1.92 -7.06
N LEU A 93 -9.09 2.48 -6.81
CA LEU A 93 -9.52 3.79 -7.32
C LEU A 93 -10.07 4.63 -6.17
N ALA A 94 -9.59 5.86 -6.00
CA ALA A 94 -10.19 6.82 -5.06
C ALA A 94 -10.64 8.08 -5.79
N ALA A 95 -11.93 8.13 -6.15
CA ALA A 95 -12.52 9.22 -6.92
C ALA A 95 -11.65 9.62 -8.14
N ASP A 96 -11.33 10.90 -8.28
CA ASP A 96 -10.38 11.46 -9.25
C ASP A 96 -8.95 11.59 -8.69
N ALA A 97 -8.75 11.30 -7.41
CA ALA A 97 -7.51 11.55 -6.69
C ALA A 97 -6.45 10.46 -6.88
N LEU A 98 -6.87 9.22 -7.12
CA LEU A 98 -5.98 8.06 -7.12
C LEU A 98 -6.42 6.98 -8.12
N ALA A 99 -5.46 6.47 -8.89
CA ALA A 99 -5.60 5.21 -9.61
C ALA A 99 -4.37 4.32 -9.46
N VAL A 100 -4.58 3.07 -9.04
CA VAL A 100 -3.57 2.01 -8.97
C VAL A 100 -4.05 0.77 -9.71
N ASP A 101 -3.34 0.42 -10.78
CA ASP A 101 -3.46 -0.84 -11.52
C ASP A 101 -2.13 -1.58 -11.48
N LEU A 102 -2.15 -2.90 -11.23
CA LEU A 102 -0.94 -3.73 -11.15
C LEU A 102 -0.78 -4.64 -12.38
N GLU A 103 0.46 -5.01 -12.69
CA GLU A 103 0.80 -5.99 -13.73
C GLU A 103 1.94 -6.93 -13.31
N TYR A 104 1.88 -8.18 -13.76
CA TYR A 104 2.98 -9.12 -13.48
C TYR A 104 4.28 -8.72 -14.20
N ILE A 105 5.39 -9.00 -13.55
CA ILE A 105 6.73 -8.70 -14.05
C ILE A 105 7.09 -9.65 -15.21
N ARG A 106 7.76 -9.12 -16.23
CA ARG A 106 8.32 -9.89 -17.34
C ARG A 106 9.80 -10.18 -17.09
N ASN A 107 10.23 -11.39 -17.40
CA ASN A 107 11.64 -11.74 -17.42
C ASN A 107 12.35 -10.91 -18.52
N PRO A 108 13.40 -10.12 -18.21
CA PRO A 108 14.05 -9.25 -19.19
C PRO A 108 14.83 -10.00 -20.27
N VAL A 109 15.09 -11.30 -20.08
CA VAL A 109 15.79 -12.16 -21.04
C VAL A 109 14.81 -12.94 -21.90
N THR A 110 13.80 -13.58 -21.30
CA THR A 110 12.88 -14.48 -22.03
C THR A 110 11.56 -13.84 -22.42
N GLY A 111 11.17 -12.71 -21.80
CA GLY A 111 9.86 -12.09 -21.97
C GLY A 111 8.70 -12.82 -21.27
N GLU A 112 8.97 -13.96 -20.62
CA GLU A 112 7.94 -14.73 -19.91
C GLU A 112 7.45 -14.02 -18.65
N THR A 113 6.22 -14.29 -18.21
CA THR A 113 5.72 -13.81 -16.91
C THR A 113 6.50 -14.48 -15.79
N ILE A 114 6.93 -13.68 -14.80
CA ILE A 114 7.52 -14.19 -13.56
C ILE A 114 6.74 -13.69 -12.33
N HIS A 115 6.81 -14.46 -11.23
CA HIS A 115 6.05 -14.21 -10.00
C HIS A 115 6.96 -14.07 -8.78
N PRO A 116 7.82 -13.04 -8.72
CA PRO A 116 8.69 -12.81 -7.58
C PRO A 116 7.89 -12.47 -6.31
N ARG A 117 8.42 -12.86 -5.14
CA ARG A 117 7.80 -12.64 -3.84
C ARG A 117 8.80 -12.10 -2.83
N VAL A 118 8.32 -11.30 -1.88
CA VAL A 118 9.04 -10.93 -0.67
C VAL A 118 8.39 -11.63 0.52
N VAL A 119 9.21 -12.23 1.38
CA VAL A 119 8.77 -12.88 2.61
C VAL A 119 9.40 -12.12 3.78
N LEU A 120 8.57 -11.67 4.71
CA LEU A 120 8.94 -10.99 5.94
C LEU A 120 8.37 -11.80 7.11
N PRO A 121 9.04 -12.87 7.57
CA PRO A 121 8.47 -13.84 8.51
C PRO A 121 7.99 -13.22 9.82
N GLU A 122 8.74 -12.25 10.34
CA GLU A 122 8.45 -11.51 11.57
C GLU A 122 7.36 -10.44 11.38
N GLY A 123 7.00 -10.14 10.13
CA GLY A 123 5.99 -9.15 9.74
C GLY A 123 6.51 -7.71 9.72
N LEU A 124 5.92 -6.90 8.83
CA LEU A 124 6.01 -5.44 8.82
C LEU A 124 4.73 -4.85 8.21
N VAL A 125 4.77 -4.56 6.90
CA VAL A 125 3.59 -4.17 6.11
C VAL A 125 2.82 -5.42 5.64
N VAL A 126 3.54 -6.51 5.48
CA VAL A 126 3.04 -7.83 5.04
C VAL A 126 3.87 -8.91 5.72
N LYS A 127 3.34 -10.13 5.80
CA LYS A 127 4.17 -11.33 6.04
C LYS A 127 4.73 -11.89 4.74
N GLU A 128 3.98 -11.73 3.66
CA GLU A 128 4.37 -12.17 2.34
C GLU A 128 3.62 -11.33 1.29
N ALA A 129 4.33 -10.87 0.26
CA ALA A 129 3.74 -10.14 -0.87
C ALA A 129 4.33 -10.58 -2.21
N ALA A 130 3.47 -10.60 -3.22
CA ALA A 130 3.89 -10.66 -4.60
C ALA A 130 4.47 -9.30 -5.01
N LEU A 131 5.60 -9.33 -5.73
CA LEU A 131 6.19 -8.13 -6.32
C LEU A 131 5.71 -8.02 -7.78
N VAL A 132 5.23 -6.84 -8.14
CA VAL A 132 4.59 -6.55 -9.42
C VAL A 132 5.05 -5.19 -9.95
N GLY A 133 4.75 -4.91 -11.22
CA GLY A 133 4.84 -3.56 -11.77
C GLY A 133 3.53 -2.80 -11.55
N THR A 134 3.60 -1.48 -11.42
CA THR A 134 2.42 -0.63 -11.53
C THR A 134 2.12 -0.42 -13.02
N LYS A 135 0.97 -0.87 -13.52
CA LYS A 135 0.48 -0.46 -14.83
C LYS A 135 0.01 0.99 -14.79
N GLN A 136 -0.65 1.37 -13.69
CA GLN A 136 -0.98 2.75 -13.36
C GLN A 136 -0.66 2.99 -11.89
N PHE A 137 0.02 4.09 -11.59
CA PHE A 137 0.10 4.64 -10.24
C PHE A 137 0.13 6.16 -10.32
N LYS A 138 -1.06 6.75 -10.26
CA LYS A 138 -1.26 8.18 -10.40
C LYS A 138 -1.97 8.72 -9.18
N VAL A 139 -1.41 9.79 -8.61
CA VAL A 139 -2.07 10.58 -7.57
C VAL A 139 -2.17 12.00 -8.08
N LYS A 140 -3.36 12.57 -8.03
CA LYS A 140 -3.60 13.94 -8.45
C LYS A 140 -4.68 14.57 -7.59
N ASP A 141 -4.29 15.50 -6.74
CA ASP A 141 -5.21 16.39 -6.04
C ASP A 141 -4.65 17.82 -5.97
N ASP A 142 -5.27 18.67 -5.16
CA ASP A 142 -4.89 20.08 -5.02
C ASP A 142 -3.51 20.28 -4.33
N HIS A 143 -2.98 19.26 -3.67
CA HIS A 143 -1.77 19.32 -2.84
C HIS A 143 -0.64 18.41 -3.34
N VAL A 144 -0.97 17.29 -3.99
CA VAL A 144 -0.04 16.26 -4.43
C VAL A 144 -0.38 15.84 -5.86
N SER A 145 0.63 15.84 -6.73
CA SER A 145 0.48 15.39 -8.11
C SER A 145 1.73 14.65 -8.57
N TYR A 146 1.59 13.36 -8.85
CA TYR A 146 2.65 12.52 -9.43
C TYR A 146 2.10 11.36 -10.26
N ASP A 147 2.93 10.87 -11.17
CA ASP A 147 2.69 9.67 -11.99
C ASP A 147 3.94 8.79 -11.95
N HIS A 148 3.83 7.65 -11.27
CA HIS A 148 4.87 6.63 -11.14
C HIS A 148 4.41 5.31 -11.74
N SER A 149 3.66 5.38 -12.85
CA SER A 149 3.32 4.20 -13.65
C SER A 149 4.60 3.55 -14.22
N GLY A 150 4.63 2.22 -14.29
CA GLY A 150 5.77 1.42 -14.73
C GLY A 150 6.83 1.18 -13.66
N ARG A 151 6.51 1.44 -12.38
CA ARG A 151 7.43 1.29 -11.23
C ARG A 151 7.02 0.12 -10.34
N TYR A 152 7.55 0.11 -9.12
CA TYR A 152 7.29 -0.95 -8.15
C TYR A 152 5.86 -0.92 -7.61
N GLY A 153 5.21 -2.08 -7.67
CA GLY A 153 4.04 -2.40 -6.88
C GLY A 153 4.25 -3.71 -6.10
N ALA A 154 3.48 -3.90 -5.04
CA ALA A 154 3.37 -5.19 -4.37
C ALA A 154 1.98 -5.36 -3.80
N PHE A 155 1.55 -6.59 -3.62
CA PHE A 155 0.32 -6.88 -2.90
C PHE A 155 0.43 -8.18 -2.14
N GLY A 156 -0.28 -8.28 -1.02
CA GLY A 156 -0.22 -9.44 -0.16
C GLY A 156 -1.16 -9.36 1.02
N PHE A 157 -1.04 -10.33 1.91
CA PHE A 157 -1.86 -10.43 3.11
C PHE A 157 -1.15 -9.78 4.30
N PHE A 158 -1.92 -9.03 5.09
CA PHE A 158 -1.48 -8.47 6.37
C PHE A 158 -2.32 -9.01 7.52
N GLN A 159 -1.73 -9.02 8.70
CA GLN A 159 -2.43 -9.31 9.96
C GLN A 159 -1.75 -8.54 11.08
N TYR A 160 -2.48 -7.61 11.67
CA TYR A 160 -2.03 -6.74 12.74
C TYR A 160 -2.93 -6.88 13.95
N PHE A 161 -2.36 -6.70 15.14
CA PHE A 161 -3.08 -6.69 16.40
C PHE A 161 -2.29 -5.87 17.43
N GLY A 162 -2.99 -5.26 18.37
CA GLY A 162 -2.38 -4.46 19.43
C GLY A 162 -3.32 -4.27 20.62
N PRO A 163 -2.78 -3.80 21.76
CA PRO A 163 -3.57 -3.38 22.91
C PRO A 163 -4.30 -2.05 22.67
#